data_AF-A0A0X3RSC9-F1
#
_entry.id   AF-A0A0X3RSC9-F1
#
_cell.length_a   1.000
_cell.length_b   1.000
_cell.length_c   1.000
_cell.angle_alpha   90.00
_cell.angle_beta   90.00
_cell.angle_gamma   90.00
#
_symmetry.space_group_name_H-M   'P 1'
#
loop_
_entity.id
_entity.type
_entity.pdbx_description
1 polymer ?
#
loop_
_entity_poly.entity_id
_entity_poly.type
_entity_poly.pdbx_seq_one_letter_code
_entity_poly.pdbx_strand_id
1 'polypeptide(L)'
;MAQQDFMLRMWVIDQLGPDDTDSDWSPEALASDTLDTLTFTPAQAAGLAEGWRDLPIEQIRELRSHKNLTTHLGSLVRYLAPSPVHERLVAWTATRPLLP
;
A
#
# COMPACT_ATOMS: atom_id res chain seq x y z
N MET A 1 -9.48 3.47 -9.63
CA MET A 1 -8.51 4.36 -10.30
C MET A 1 -7.19 4.40 -9.53
N ALA A 2 -7.19 4.74 -8.23
CA ALA A 2 -5.97 4.80 -7.40
C ALA A 2 -5.04 3.56 -7.49
N GLN A 3 -5.57 2.33 -7.46
CA GLN A 3 -4.72 1.14 -7.62
C GLN A 3 -3.93 1.13 -8.94
N GLN A 4 -4.59 1.44 -10.06
CA GLN A 4 -3.94 1.43 -11.38
C GLN A 4 -2.90 2.54 -11.48
N ASP A 5 -3.22 3.70 -10.91
CA ASP A 5 -2.29 4.83 -10.80
C ASP A 5 -1.03 4.45 -9.99
N PHE A 6 -1.20 3.88 -8.80
CA PHE A 6 -0.07 3.45 -7.98
C PHE A 6 0.79 2.39 -8.65
N MET A 7 0.17 1.42 -9.34
CA MET A 7 0.90 0.42 -10.11
C MET A 7 1.67 1.04 -11.28
N LEU A 8 1.10 2.06 -11.94
CA LEU A 8 1.76 2.76 -13.03
C LEU A 8 2.94 3.59 -12.52
N ARG A 9 2.76 4.37 -11.46
CA ARG A 9 3.83 5.17 -10.84
C ARG A 9 4.96 4.27 -10.32
N MET A 10 4.63 3.15 -9.67
CA MET A 10 5.67 2.17 -9.31
C MET A 10 6.38 1.61 -10.52
N TRP A 11 5.66 1.25 -11.59
CA TRP A 11 6.30 0.75 -12.81
C TRP A 11 7.26 1.79 -13.42
N VAL A 12 6.88 3.07 -13.45
CA VAL A 12 7.74 4.17 -13.90
C VAL A 12 9.01 4.24 -13.04
N ILE A 13 8.87 4.26 -11.71
CA ILE A 13 10.00 4.29 -10.78
C ILE A 13 10.92 3.08 -10.98
N ASP A 14 10.36 1.87 -11.09
CA ASP A 14 11.13 0.63 -11.26
C ASP A 14 11.89 0.56 -12.61
N GLN A 15 11.34 1.15 -13.68
CA GLN A 15 11.93 1.06 -15.01
C GLN A 15 12.82 2.25 -15.37
N LEU A 16 12.48 3.45 -14.92
CA LEU A 16 13.12 4.70 -15.32
C LEU A 16 13.92 5.35 -14.18
N GLY A 17 13.75 4.86 -12.95
CA GLY A 17 14.34 5.43 -11.74
C GLY A 17 13.47 6.52 -11.11
N PRO A 18 13.67 6.80 -9.81
CA PRO A 18 12.97 7.88 -9.13
C PRO A 18 13.47 9.25 -9.61
N ASP A 19 12.55 10.22 -9.63
CA ASP A 19 12.84 11.64 -9.84
C ASP A 19 12.13 12.46 -8.77
N ASP A 20 12.89 13.05 -7.85
CA ASP A 20 12.36 13.84 -6.73
C ASP A 20 11.83 15.21 -7.16
N THR A 21 12.05 15.62 -8.42
CA THR A 21 11.51 16.87 -8.98
C THR A 21 10.11 16.69 -9.55
N ASP A 22 9.67 15.45 -9.78
CA ASP A 22 8.32 15.11 -10.23
C ASP A 22 7.61 14.23 -9.19
N SER A 23 6.52 14.74 -8.61
CA SER A 23 5.76 14.00 -7.59
C SER A 23 5.21 12.66 -8.08
N ASP A 24 4.95 12.52 -9.39
CA ASP A 24 4.45 11.25 -9.93
C ASP A 24 5.55 10.17 -9.97
N TRP A 25 6.82 10.60 -9.93
CA TRP A 25 8.02 9.75 -9.99
C TRP A 25 8.74 9.65 -8.63
N SER A 26 8.26 10.36 -7.61
CA SER A 26 8.82 10.31 -6.27
C SER A 26 8.29 9.11 -5.48
N PRO A 27 9.18 8.21 -5.00
CA PRO A 27 8.80 7.11 -4.12
C PRO A 27 8.10 7.58 -2.83
N GLU A 28 8.57 8.69 -2.25
CA GLU A 28 8.05 9.30 -1.03
C GLU A 28 6.64 9.86 -1.22
N ALA A 29 6.38 10.48 -2.38
CA ALA A 29 5.04 10.93 -2.74
C ALA A 29 4.09 9.73 -2.90
N LEU A 30 4.50 8.71 -3.66
CA LEU A 30 3.69 7.50 -3.84
C LEU A 30 3.41 6.75 -2.53
N ALA A 31 4.40 6.71 -1.63
CA ALA A 31 4.27 6.18 -0.29
C ALA A 31 3.19 6.91 0.52
N SER A 32 3.22 8.24 0.50
CA SER A 32 2.28 9.08 1.23
C SER A 32 0.87 8.95 0.65
N ASP A 33 0.72 9.06 -0.67
CA ASP A 33 -0.56 8.92 -1.37
C ASP A 33 -1.20 7.54 -1.11
N THR A 34 -0.37 6.49 -1.07
CA THR A 34 -0.84 5.15 -0.75
C THR A 34 -1.38 5.08 0.67
N LEU A 35 -0.64 5.60 1.66
CA LEU A 35 -1.07 5.57 3.06
C LEU A 35 -2.33 6.41 3.28
N ASP A 36 -2.45 7.56 2.64
CA ASP A 36 -3.61 8.46 2.75
C ASP A 36 -4.89 7.85 2.15
N THR A 37 -4.73 6.90 1.22
CA THR A 37 -5.85 6.17 0.61
C THR A 37 -6.35 5.00 1.48
N LEU A 38 -5.55 4.52 2.45
CA LEU A 38 -5.90 3.39 3.30
C LEU A 38 -6.71 3.87 4.51
N THR A 39 -7.89 3.29 4.72
CA THR A 39 -8.80 3.67 5.80
C THR A 39 -8.50 2.91 7.10
N PHE A 40 -7.87 1.73 7.00
CA PHE A 40 -7.40 0.98 8.16
C PHE A 40 -5.93 1.24 8.47
N THR A 41 -5.54 0.96 9.70
CA THR A 41 -4.14 0.71 10.05
C THR A 41 -3.78 -0.76 9.77
N PRO A 42 -2.49 -1.11 9.62
CA PRO A 42 -2.06 -2.50 9.47
C PRO A 42 -2.59 -3.43 10.56
N ALA A 43 -2.64 -2.97 11.80
CA ALA A 43 -3.13 -3.73 12.95
C ALA A 43 -4.64 -3.98 12.88
N GLN A 44 -5.43 -2.95 12.51
CA GLN A 44 -6.88 -3.11 12.31
C GLN A 44 -7.19 -4.07 11.17
N ALA A 45 -6.51 -3.92 10.03
CA ALA A 45 -6.71 -4.80 8.89
C ALA A 45 -6.34 -6.26 9.20
N ALA A 46 -5.25 -6.49 9.94
CA ALA A 46 -4.85 -7.82 10.39
C ALA A 46 -5.88 -8.44 11.36
N GLY A 47 -6.37 -7.67 12.33
CA GLY A 47 -7.39 -8.16 13.28
C GLY A 47 -8.71 -8.53 12.60
N LEU A 48 -9.16 -7.74 11.62
CA LEU A 48 -10.34 -8.06 10.82
C LEU A 48 -10.12 -9.28 9.90
N ALA A 49 -8.89 -9.47 9.42
CA ALA A 49 -8.57 -10.56 8.51
C ALA A 49 -8.64 -11.94 9.16
N GLU A 50 -8.39 -12.08 10.47
CA GLU A 50 -8.42 -13.38 11.18
C GLU A 50 -9.80 -14.08 11.09
N GLY A 51 -10.88 -13.29 11.04
CA GLY A 51 -12.27 -13.77 10.96
C GLY A 51 -13.04 -13.30 9.73
N TRP A 52 -12.36 -12.95 8.62
CA TRP A 52 -12.99 -12.19 7.53
C TRP A 52 -14.24 -12.83 6.92
N ARG A 53 -14.39 -14.16 7.01
CA ARG A 53 -15.54 -14.89 6.45
C ARG A 53 -16.87 -14.60 7.16
N ASP A 54 -16.79 -14.17 8.42
CA ASP A 54 -17.96 -13.86 9.26
C ASP A 54 -18.31 -12.36 9.22
N LEU A 55 -17.52 -11.55 8.51
CA LEU A 55 -17.72 -10.11 8.40
C LEU A 55 -18.84 -9.76 7.41
N PRO A 56 -19.51 -8.60 7.58
CA PRO A 56 -20.38 -8.03 6.56
C PRO A 56 -19.65 -7.86 5.22
N ILE A 57 -20.37 -8.04 4.11
CA ILE A 57 -19.80 -7.99 2.76
C ILE A 57 -19.04 -6.69 2.48
N GLU A 58 -19.46 -5.56 3.03
CA GLU A 58 -18.78 -4.28 2.84
C GLU A 58 -17.40 -4.25 3.51
N GLN A 59 -17.24 -4.85 4.69
CA GLN A 59 -15.93 -4.96 5.34
C GLN A 59 -15.02 -5.92 4.58
N ILE A 60 -15.56 -7.01 4.02
CA ILE A 60 -14.79 -7.93 3.17
C ILE A 60 -14.29 -7.20 1.92
N ARG A 61 -15.14 -6.39 1.27
CA ARG A 61 -14.75 -5.56 0.13
C ARG A 61 -13.68 -4.55 0.49
N GLU A 62 -13.80 -3.92 1.66
CA GLU A 62 -12.81 -2.97 2.14
C GLU A 62 -11.46 -3.64 2.36
N LEU A 63 -11.40 -4.81 3.01
CA LEU A 63 -10.16 -5.58 3.16
C LEU A 63 -9.53 -5.96 1.81
N ARG A 64 -10.34 -6.39 0.84
CA ARG A 64 -9.88 -6.67 -0.54
C ARG A 64 -9.35 -5.42 -1.22
N SER A 65 -10.00 -4.27 -1.01
CA SER A 65 -9.54 -2.97 -1.52
C SER A 65 -8.15 -2.64 -0.98
N HIS A 66 -7.92 -2.80 0.33
CA HIS A 66 -6.61 -2.58 0.93
C HIS A 66 -5.54 -3.52 0.38
N LYS A 67 -5.86 -4.81 0.20
CA LYS A 67 -4.94 -5.79 -0.41
C LYS A 67 -4.52 -5.40 -1.83
N ASN A 68 -5.47 -4.85 -2.59
CA ASN A 68 -5.24 -4.40 -3.95
C ASN A 68 -4.38 -3.12 -3.99
N LEU A 69 -4.74 -2.10 -3.19
CA LEU A 69 -4.01 -0.83 -3.10
C LEU A 69 -2.55 -1.02 -2.67
N THR A 70 -2.30 -1.99 -1.78
CA THR A 70 -0.97 -2.29 -1.24
C THR A 70 -0.13 -3.27 -2.10
N THR A 71 -0.56 -3.59 -3.32
CA THR A 71 0.14 -4.59 -4.16
C THR A 71 1.57 -4.18 -4.53
N HIS A 72 1.80 -2.89 -4.73
CA HIS A 72 3.06 -2.35 -5.23
C HIS A 72 4.13 -2.16 -4.13
N LEU A 73 3.74 -2.32 -2.85
CA LEU A 73 4.58 -1.94 -1.72
C LEU A 73 5.89 -2.71 -1.61
N GLY A 74 5.91 -3.98 -2.01
CA GLY A 74 7.12 -4.82 -1.90
C GLY A 74 8.29 -4.34 -2.76
N SER A 75 8.01 -3.60 -3.84
CA SER A 75 9.03 -2.90 -4.62
C SER A 75 9.28 -1.51 -4.07
N LEU A 76 8.22 -0.75 -3.73
CA LEU A 76 8.32 0.63 -3.25
C LEU A 76 9.23 0.78 -2.04
N VAL A 77 9.14 -0.12 -1.05
CA VAL A 77 9.95 -0.05 0.18
C VAL A 77 11.46 -0.06 -0.08
N ARG A 78 11.91 -0.54 -1.25
CA ARG A 78 13.34 -0.62 -1.59
C ARG A 78 13.95 0.73 -1.98
N TYR A 79 13.11 1.71 -2.34
CA TYR A 79 13.55 3.04 -2.74
C TYR A 79 13.52 4.05 -1.59
N LEU A 80 12.86 3.71 -0.48
CA LEU A 80 12.64 4.63 0.64
C LEU A 80 13.78 4.56 1.64
N ALA A 81 14.21 5.73 2.13
CA ALA A 81 15.07 5.80 3.30
C ALA A 81 14.32 5.37 4.59
N PRO A 82 15.03 4.82 5.59
CA PRO A 82 14.44 4.51 6.89
C PRO A 82 13.73 5.72 7.51
N SER A 83 12.43 5.59 7.73
CA SER A 83 11.56 6.66 8.22
C SER A 83 10.26 6.08 8.81
N PRO A 84 9.47 6.85 9.56
CA PRO A 84 8.16 6.40 10.05
C PRO A 84 7.17 6.04 8.93
N VAL A 85 7.34 6.60 7.72
CA VAL A 85 6.54 6.22 6.53
C VAL A 85 7.00 4.86 6.01
N HIS A 86 8.31 4.66 5.87
CA HIS A 86 8.89 3.36 5.50
C HIS A 86 8.46 2.24 6.46
N GLU A 87 8.52 2.48 7.78
CA GLU A 87 8.08 1.50 8.79
C GLU A 87 6.60 1.12 8.64
N ARG A 88 5.73 2.09 8.35
CA ARG A 88 4.31 1.85 8.10
C ARG A 88 4.08 1.00 6.84
N LEU A 89 4.86 1.23 5.78
CA LEU A 89 4.79 0.43 4.55
C LEU A 89 5.34 -0.99 4.74
N VAL A 90 6.39 -1.15 5.55
CA VAL A 90 6.89 -2.47 5.97
C VAL A 90 5.82 -3.23 6.76
N ALA A 91 5.12 -2.57 7.68
CA ALA A 91 4.00 -3.20 8.39
C ALA A 91 2.88 -3.63 7.41
N TRP A 92 2.54 -2.78 6.43
CA TRP A 92 1.55 -3.12 5.41
C TRP A 92 1.96 -4.29 4.50
N THR A 93 3.24 -4.38 4.10
CA THR A 93 3.73 -5.52 3.32
C THR A 93 3.65 -6.84 4.10
N ALA A 94 3.83 -6.80 5.43
CA ALA A 94 3.63 -7.95 6.31
C ALA A 94 2.15 -8.30 6.53
N THR A 95 1.26 -7.31 6.60
CA THR A 95 -0.19 -7.52 6.78
C THR A 95 -0.88 -8.01 5.52
N ARG A 96 -0.47 -7.55 4.33
CA ARG A 96 -1.15 -7.82 3.05
C ARG A 96 -1.42 -9.31 2.77
N PRO A 97 -0.51 -10.27 3.04
CA PRO A 97 -0.76 -11.69 2.82
C PRO A 97 -1.91 -12.27 3.65
N LEU A 98 -2.24 -11.64 4.78
CA LEU A 98 -3.33 -12.06 5.67
C LEU A 98 -4.70 -11.66 5.14
N LEU A 99 -4.76 -10.61 4.31
CA LEU A 99 -6.00 -10.07 3.79
C LEU A 99 -6.66 -11.04 2.78
N PRO A 100 -8.01 -11.09 2.70
CA PRO A 100 -8.74 -11.88 1.72
C PRO A 100 -8.42 -11.52 0.27
#